data_AF-A0A1V3MYR2-F1
#
_entry.id   AF-A0A1V3MYR2-F1
#
_cell.length_a   1.000
_cell.length_b   1.000
_cell.length_c   1.000
_cell.angle_alpha   90.00
_cell.angle_beta   90.00
_cell.angle_gamma   90.00
#
_symmetry.space_group_name_H-M   'P 1'
#
loop_
_entity.id
_entity.type
_entity.pdbx_description
1 polymer ?
#
loop_
_entity_poly.entity_id
_entity_poly.type
_entity_poly.pdbx_seq_one_letter_code
_entity_poly.pdbx_strand_id
1 'polypeptide(L)'
;MRRFYIFFFTIILCFCSTIVGLYAQENDSINKKELGLSTLLNDIRQQQINDSLERQKLQHEIANLKSQNSPKKENLKQQLNDFDEENNLRKQQLKIKVDSIKKNTKRYAVAPFNDTLFYIYNKLGSSLAKDRAYNVVNRIENLYEDDFVKVDSFKIENNEISADIVFKDLIITSITELDALLEGKSKEEIATQYLKRIQQAISQERADNSITKVLIRTGLVLLILVVFSILVYFINRLKRYGTNRLLAERTERIKDVKIKNYVFLTSVQKTRTKSDHRFCHSLCHALCRTVCEIYFQRN
;
A
#
# COMPACT_ATOMS: atom_id res chain seq x y z
N MET A 1 -24.23 -35.65 -8.30
CA MET A 1 -22.99 -35.01 -7.79
C MET A 1 -21.84 -35.03 -8.81
N ARG A 2 -21.35 -36.20 -9.27
CA ARG A 2 -20.18 -36.30 -10.17
C ARG A 2 -20.37 -35.70 -11.59
N ARG A 3 -21.60 -35.71 -12.13
CA ARG A 3 -21.92 -35.11 -13.46
C ARG A 3 -22.00 -33.57 -13.44
N PHE A 4 -22.33 -32.97 -12.30
CA PHE A 4 -22.37 -31.51 -12.13
C PHE A 4 -20.96 -30.90 -12.09
N TYR A 5 -20.00 -31.59 -11.46
CA TYR A 5 -18.60 -31.15 -11.42
C TYR A 5 -17.94 -31.15 -12.80
N ILE A 6 -18.29 -32.11 -13.68
CA ILE A 6 -17.72 -32.21 -15.04
C ILE A 6 -18.22 -31.05 -15.91
N PHE A 7 -19.51 -30.72 -15.84
CA PHE A 7 -20.07 -29.56 -16.55
C PHE A 7 -19.51 -28.23 -16.05
N PHE A 8 -19.29 -28.11 -14.74
CA PHE A 8 -18.67 -26.91 -14.15
C PHE A 8 -17.21 -26.75 -14.60
N PHE A 9 -16.46 -27.85 -14.67
CA PHE A 9 -15.07 -27.85 -15.13
C PHE A 9 -14.93 -27.53 -16.63
N THR A 10 -15.86 -27.99 -17.47
CA THR A 10 -15.86 -27.67 -18.91
C THR A 10 -16.22 -26.22 -19.20
N ILE A 11 -17.08 -25.61 -18.38
CA ILE A 11 -17.44 -24.18 -18.50
C ILE A 11 -16.26 -23.29 -18.09
N ILE A 12 -15.52 -23.68 -17.03
CA ILE A 12 -14.30 -22.98 -16.59
C ILE A 12 -13.18 -23.06 -17.63
N LEU A 13 -13.01 -24.22 -18.30
CA LEU A 13 -12.00 -24.39 -19.34
C LEU A 13 -12.34 -23.60 -20.62
N CYS A 14 -13.63 -23.48 -20.95
CA CYS A 14 -14.09 -22.74 -22.13
C CYS A 14 -14.04 -21.21 -21.94
N PHE A 15 -14.09 -20.72 -20.69
CA PHE A 15 -13.89 -19.30 -20.35
C PHE A 15 -12.41 -18.87 -20.35
N CYS A 16 -11.46 -19.82 -20.33
CA CYS A 16 -10.03 -19.52 -20.24
C CYS A 16 -9.38 -19.28 -21.61
N SER A 17 -10.00 -19.72 -22.70
CA SER A 17 -9.39 -19.74 -24.05
C SER A 17 -9.57 -18.47 -24.87
N THR A 18 -10.40 -17.51 -24.43
CA THR A 18 -10.82 -16.36 -25.27
C THR A 18 -10.08 -15.04 -24.99
N ILE A 19 -9.07 -15.02 -24.12
CA ILE A 19 -8.40 -13.76 -23.72
C ILE A 19 -6.98 -13.60 -24.31
N VAL A 20 -6.42 -14.62 -24.96
CA VAL A 20 -5.06 -14.53 -25.51
C VAL A 20 -5.09 -14.04 -26.95
N GLY A 21 -5.04 -12.72 -27.13
CA GLY A 21 -4.68 -12.15 -28.43
C GLY A 21 -5.13 -10.72 -28.64
N LEU A 22 -4.46 -9.74 -28.01
CA LEU A 22 -4.47 -8.31 -28.39
C LEU A 22 -3.48 -7.49 -27.54
N TYR A 23 -2.18 -7.85 -27.52
CA TYR A 23 -1.16 -7.05 -26.80
C TYR A 23 0.09 -6.68 -27.62
N ALA A 24 0.17 -7.05 -28.90
CA ALA A 24 1.43 -6.91 -29.65
C ALA A 24 1.65 -5.53 -30.30
N GLN A 25 0.60 -4.79 -30.68
CA GLN A 25 0.76 -3.63 -31.57
C GLN A 25 0.89 -2.26 -30.86
N GLU A 26 0.50 -2.12 -29.58
CA GLU A 26 0.60 -0.84 -28.84
C GLU A 26 2.03 -0.52 -28.37
N ASN A 27 2.83 -1.56 -28.08
CA ASN A 27 4.14 -1.44 -27.44
C ASN A 27 5.19 -0.77 -28.34
N ASP A 28 5.16 -1.04 -29.64
CA ASP A 28 6.17 -0.53 -30.59
C ASP A 28 6.10 1.00 -30.76
N SER A 29 4.89 1.57 -30.74
CA SER A 29 4.68 3.02 -30.84
C SER A 29 5.11 3.75 -29.57
N ILE A 30 4.85 3.15 -28.40
CA ILE A 30 5.25 3.71 -27.09
C ILE A 30 6.77 3.71 -26.95
N ASN A 31 7.43 2.58 -27.28
CA ASN A 31 8.88 2.47 -27.21
C ASN A 31 9.60 3.49 -28.11
N LYS A 32 9.06 3.77 -29.31
CA LYS A 32 9.64 4.77 -30.23
C LYS A 32 9.54 6.20 -29.68
N LYS A 33 8.40 6.57 -29.08
CA LYS A 33 8.21 7.89 -28.46
C LYS A 33 9.14 8.09 -27.27
N GLU A 34 9.29 7.06 -26.44
CA GLU A 34 10.16 7.09 -25.27
C GLU A 34 11.64 7.18 -25.66
N LEU A 35 12.07 6.39 -26.67
CA LEU A 35 13.43 6.49 -27.19
C LEU A 35 13.72 7.93 -27.64
N GLY A 36 12.79 8.57 -28.36
CA GLY A 36 12.91 9.98 -28.73
C GLY A 36 12.95 10.95 -27.55
N LEU A 37 12.26 10.66 -26.45
CA LEU A 37 12.32 11.48 -25.23
C LEU A 37 13.66 11.32 -24.50
N SER A 38 14.20 10.10 -24.46
CA SER A 38 15.50 9.82 -23.86
C SER A 38 16.66 10.47 -24.63
N THR A 39 16.61 10.46 -25.96
CA THR A 39 17.60 11.17 -26.79
C THR A 39 17.50 12.67 -26.59
N LEU A 40 16.27 13.22 -26.57
CA LEU A 40 16.04 14.64 -26.28
C LEU A 40 16.62 15.05 -24.91
N LEU A 41 16.46 14.21 -23.88
CA LEU A 41 16.99 14.48 -22.56
C LEU A 41 18.53 14.51 -22.55
N ASN A 42 19.16 13.58 -23.27
CA ASN A 42 20.62 13.57 -23.41
C ASN A 42 21.12 14.80 -24.16
N ASP A 43 20.43 15.23 -25.23
CA ASP A 43 20.76 16.43 -25.98
C ASP A 43 20.68 17.68 -25.08
N ILE A 44 19.63 17.80 -24.27
CA ILE A 44 19.47 18.88 -23.29
C ILE A 44 20.62 18.88 -22.29
N ARG A 45 21.00 17.70 -21.77
CA ARG A 45 22.10 17.57 -20.80
C ARG A 45 23.43 18.03 -21.41
N GLN A 46 23.75 17.58 -22.63
CA GLN A 46 24.97 17.98 -23.31
C GLN A 46 25.00 19.49 -23.60
N GLN A 47 23.87 20.04 -24.03
CA GLN A 47 23.73 21.47 -24.27
C GLN A 47 23.96 22.27 -22.98
N GLN A 48 23.35 21.89 -21.86
CA GLN A 48 23.55 22.56 -20.57
C GLN A 48 25.00 22.53 -20.09
N ILE A 49 25.71 21.41 -20.30
CA ILE A 49 27.13 21.30 -19.95
C ILE A 49 27.96 22.26 -20.79
N ASN A 50 27.71 22.29 -22.10
CA ASN A 50 28.41 23.19 -23.02
C ASN A 50 28.11 24.67 -22.69
N ASP A 51 26.85 24.99 -22.40
CA ASP A 51 26.42 26.34 -22.06
C ASP A 51 27.08 26.82 -20.77
N SER A 52 27.14 25.96 -19.74
CA SER A 52 27.81 26.26 -18.48
C SER A 52 29.32 26.46 -18.68
N LEU A 53 29.95 25.67 -19.55
CA LEU A 53 31.37 25.78 -19.85
C LEU A 53 31.68 27.08 -20.63
N GLU A 54 30.88 27.43 -21.62
CA GLU A 54 31.00 28.67 -22.38
C GLU A 54 30.81 29.90 -21.49
N ARG A 55 29.79 29.88 -20.64
CA ARG A 55 29.55 30.92 -19.63
C ARG A 55 30.76 31.09 -18.72
N GLN A 56 31.34 29.99 -18.23
CA GLN A 56 32.53 30.04 -17.37
C GLN A 56 33.74 30.61 -18.12
N LYS A 57 33.92 30.28 -19.41
CA LYS A 57 35.00 30.84 -20.25
C LYS A 57 34.86 32.36 -20.39
N LEU A 58 33.66 32.86 -20.72
CA LEU A 58 33.39 34.29 -20.85
C LEU A 58 33.61 35.03 -19.51
N GLN A 59 33.13 34.45 -18.41
CA GLN A 59 33.34 35.00 -17.07
C GLN A 59 34.83 35.06 -16.70
N HIS A 60 35.59 34.02 -17.04
CA HIS A 60 37.04 33.98 -16.82
C HIS A 60 37.78 35.03 -17.68
N GLU A 61 37.38 35.24 -18.94
CA GLU A 61 37.96 36.29 -19.78
C GLU A 61 37.68 37.69 -19.20
N ILE A 62 36.47 37.93 -18.70
CA ILE A 62 36.12 39.18 -18.01
C ILE A 62 36.95 39.38 -16.74
N ALA A 63 37.24 38.32 -15.97
CA ALA A 63 38.01 38.39 -14.74
C ALA A 63 39.50 38.68 -14.99
N ASN A 64 40.08 38.15 -16.07
CA ASN A 64 41.49 38.37 -16.42
C ASN A 64 41.79 39.79 -16.95
N LEU A 65 40.76 40.51 -17.42
CA LEU A 65 40.91 41.88 -17.89
C LEU A 65 41.09 42.85 -16.70
N LYS A 66 42.34 43.25 -16.45
CA LYS A 66 42.77 44.11 -15.33
C LYS A 66 42.15 45.52 -15.30
N SER A 67 41.74 46.07 -16.44
CA SER A 67 41.20 47.43 -16.53
C SER A 67 39.67 47.45 -16.36
N GLN A 68 39.15 48.27 -15.43
CA GLN A 68 37.71 48.39 -15.17
C GLN A 68 36.90 48.95 -16.37
N ASN A 69 37.51 49.77 -17.23
CA ASN A 69 36.82 50.52 -18.31
C ASN A 69 37.30 50.16 -19.74
N SER A 70 37.74 48.92 -20.00
CA SER A 70 38.12 48.53 -21.37
C SER A 70 36.89 48.31 -22.25
N PRO A 71 36.84 48.84 -23.49
CA PRO A 71 35.76 48.55 -24.44
C PRO A 71 35.58 47.05 -24.70
N LYS A 72 36.68 46.27 -24.61
CA LYS A 72 36.63 44.81 -24.73
C LYS A 72 35.82 44.15 -23.60
N LYS A 73 35.91 44.69 -22.38
CA LYS A 73 35.16 44.18 -21.22
C LYS A 73 33.66 44.42 -21.38
N GLU A 74 33.27 45.56 -21.94
CA GLU A 74 31.87 45.88 -22.18
C GLU A 74 31.27 44.98 -23.27
N ASN A 75 32.00 44.74 -24.37
CA ASN A 75 31.58 43.78 -25.40
C ASN A 75 31.38 42.36 -24.85
N LEU A 76 32.28 41.87 -23.98
CA LEU A 76 32.14 40.55 -23.36
C LEU A 76 30.95 40.45 -22.40
N LYS A 77 30.64 41.53 -21.67
CA LYS A 77 29.43 41.59 -20.84
C LYS A 77 28.17 41.58 -21.70
N GLN A 78 28.16 42.31 -22.81
CA GLN A 78 27.04 42.31 -23.73
C GLN A 78 26.83 40.91 -24.33
N GLN A 79 27.90 40.24 -24.77
CA GLN A 79 27.83 38.85 -25.23
C GLN A 79 27.27 37.90 -24.16
N LEU A 80 27.64 38.08 -22.90
CA LEU A 80 27.10 37.29 -21.79
C LEU A 80 25.61 37.53 -21.57
N ASN A 81 25.15 38.78 -21.69
CA ASN A 81 23.73 39.13 -21.59
C ASN A 81 22.94 38.53 -22.76
N ASP A 82 23.42 38.68 -23.99
CA ASP A 82 22.81 38.13 -25.19
C ASP A 82 22.71 36.59 -25.10
N PHE A 83 23.76 35.94 -24.59
CA PHE A 83 23.79 34.50 -24.32
C PHE A 83 22.75 34.08 -23.26
N ASP A 84 22.62 34.84 -22.17
CA ASP A 84 21.65 34.58 -21.12
C ASP A 84 20.20 34.78 -21.61
N GLU A 85 19.95 35.80 -22.45
CA GLU A 85 18.67 36.01 -23.12
C GLU A 85 18.31 34.84 -24.05
N GLU A 86 19.26 34.40 -24.88
CA GLU A 86 19.06 33.27 -25.78
C GLU A 86 18.75 31.98 -25.01
N ASN A 87 19.46 31.74 -23.90
CA ASN A 87 19.21 30.59 -23.04
C ASN A 87 17.83 30.64 -22.37
N ASN A 88 17.37 31.82 -21.97
CA ASN A 88 16.03 31.99 -21.43
C ASN A 88 14.96 31.70 -22.50
N LEU A 89 15.16 32.16 -23.74
CA LEU A 89 14.26 31.85 -24.86
C LEU A 89 14.24 30.35 -25.16
N ARG A 90 15.41 29.70 -25.22
CA ARG A 90 15.51 28.23 -25.41
C ARG A 90 14.81 27.45 -24.31
N LYS A 91 14.95 27.85 -23.04
CA LYS A 91 14.23 27.24 -21.91
C LYS A 91 12.72 27.37 -22.05
N GLN A 92 12.22 28.51 -22.51
CA GLN A 92 10.79 28.72 -22.77
C GLN A 92 10.31 27.82 -23.91
N GLN A 93 11.06 27.71 -25.01
CA GLN A 93 10.75 26.83 -26.13
C GLN A 93 10.75 25.36 -25.69
N LEU A 94 11.73 24.94 -24.88
CA LEU A 94 11.79 23.61 -24.32
C LEU A 94 10.56 23.30 -23.48
N LYS A 95 10.14 24.23 -22.61
CA LYS A 95 8.94 24.09 -21.80
C LYS A 95 7.68 23.88 -22.67
N ILE A 96 7.50 24.69 -23.71
CA ILE A 96 6.39 24.54 -24.66
C ILE A 96 6.43 23.17 -25.34
N LYS A 97 7.62 22.71 -25.75
CA LYS A 97 7.82 21.41 -26.39
C LYS A 97 7.45 20.27 -25.44
N VAL A 98 7.90 20.32 -24.20
CA VAL A 98 7.56 19.37 -23.14
C VAL A 98 6.05 19.37 -22.87
N ASP A 99 5.42 20.54 -22.74
CA ASP A 99 3.98 20.64 -22.49
C ASP A 99 3.16 20.02 -23.64
N SER A 100 3.61 20.19 -24.88
CA SER A 100 3.00 19.57 -26.06
C SER A 100 3.12 18.03 -26.03
N ILE A 101 4.26 17.51 -25.60
CA ILE A 101 4.49 16.07 -25.43
C ILE A 101 3.60 15.54 -24.31
N LYS A 102 3.57 16.23 -23.16
CA LYS A 102 2.76 15.86 -22.00
C LYS A 102 1.28 15.74 -22.36
N LYS A 103 0.74 16.69 -23.14
CA LYS A 103 -0.65 16.68 -23.59
C LYS A 103 -0.98 15.48 -24.49
N ASN A 104 -0.04 15.04 -25.31
CA ASN A 104 -0.21 13.94 -26.27
C ASN A 104 0.20 12.57 -25.72
N THR A 105 0.72 12.52 -24.49
CA THR A 105 1.20 11.29 -23.85
C THR A 105 0.12 10.68 -22.97
N LYS A 106 -0.05 9.35 -23.07
CA LYS A 106 -0.97 8.60 -22.23
C LYS A 106 -0.49 8.65 -20.78
N ARG A 107 -1.38 9.05 -19.87
CA ARG A 107 -1.10 9.17 -18.44
C ARG A 107 -1.82 8.09 -17.66
N TYR A 108 -1.18 7.59 -16.61
CA TYR A 108 -1.73 6.61 -15.70
C TYR A 108 -1.81 7.22 -14.30
N ALA A 109 -3.01 7.23 -13.72
CA ALA A 109 -3.26 7.82 -12.41
C ALA A 109 -2.78 6.88 -11.29
N VAL A 110 -2.12 7.45 -10.29
CA VAL A 110 -1.85 6.78 -9.01
C VAL A 110 -2.92 7.26 -8.03
N ALA A 111 -3.98 6.47 -7.90
CA ALA A 111 -5.13 6.74 -7.05
C ALA A 111 -5.41 5.51 -6.17
N PRO A 112 -4.75 5.39 -5.00
CA PRO A 112 -4.97 4.27 -4.07
C PRO A 112 -6.26 4.38 -3.26
N PHE A 113 -6.91 5.54 -3.28
CA PHE A 113 -8.14 5.80 -2.56
C PHE A 113 -9.14 6.48 -3.52
N ASN A 114 -9.94 7.43 -3.05
CA ASN A 114 -10.89 8.16 -3.89
C ASN A 114 -10.25 9.27 -4.75
N ASP A 115 -9.07 9.76 -4.35
CA ASP A 115 -8.38 10.86 -5.03
C ASP A 115 -7.08 10.42 -5.74
N THR A 116 -6.77 11.10 -6.84
CA THR A 116 -5.52 10.89 -7.59
C THR A 116 -4.38 11.69 -6.98
N LEU A 117 -3.31 11.01 -6.56
CA LEU A 117 -2.12 11.64 -5.98
C LEU A 117 -1.25 12.30 -7.06
N PHE A 118 -0.92 11.56 -8.11
CA PHE A 118 -0.10 12.01 -9.23
C PHE A 118 -0.27 11.09 -10.44
N TYR A 119 0.36 11.45 -11.57
CA TYR A 119 0.32 10.71 -12.81
C TYR A 119 1.70 10.17 -13.18
N ILE A 120 1.72 8.99 -13.79
CA ILE A 120 2.92 8.38 -14.37
C ILE A 120 2.74 8.34 -15.89
N TYR A 121 3.77 8.77 -16.60
CA TYR A 121 3.78 8.88 -18.06
C TYR A 121 4.72 7.86 -18.69
N ASN A 122 5.92 7.68 -18.12
CA ASN A 122 6.98 6.87 -18.70
C ASN A 122 7.10 5.51 -18.02
N LYS A 123 7.57 4.53 -18.79
CA LYS A 123 7.92 3.20 -18.28
C LYS A 123 9.21 3.30 -17.44
N LEU A 124 9.48 2.26 -16.65
CA LEU A 124 10.70 2.17 -15.86
C LEU A 124 11.32 0.79 -16.07
N GLY A 125 12.46 0.73 -16.76
CA GLY A 125 13.11 -0.54 -17.13
C GLY A 125 12.17 -1.44 -17.94
N SER A 126 11.88 -2.64 -17.44
CA SER A 126 10.92 -3.59 -18.03
C SER A 126 9.46 -3.32 -17.66
N SER A 127 9.19 -2.46 -16.66
CA SER A 127 7.85 -2.17 -16.20
C SER A 127 7.19 -1.10 -17.07
N LEU A 128 6.07 -1.42 -17.70
CA LEU A 128 5.24 -0.45 -18.42
C LEU A 128 4.74 0.66 -17.49
N ALA A 129 4.43 1.84 -18.03
CA ALA A 129 3.92 2.98 -17.25
C ALA A 129 2.62 2.62 -16.49
N LYS A 130 1.76 1.80 -17.10
CA LYS A 130 0.53 1.28 -16.48
C LYS A 130 0.84 0.41 -15.26
N ASP A 131 1.69 -0.59 -15.45
CA ASP A 131 2.03 -1.55 -14.40
C ASP A 131 2.78 -0.85 -13.26
N ARG A 132 3.61 0.13 -13.59
CA ARG A 132 4.28 1.00 -12.61
C ARG A 132 3.25 1.74 -11.76
N ALA A 133 2.26 2.40 -12.37
CA ALA A 133 1.21 3.10 -11.62
C ALA A 133 0.43 2.15 -10.72
N TYR A 134 0.05 0.98 -11.24
CA TYR A 134 -0.66 -0.06 -10.48
C TYR A 134 0.18 -0.59 -9.30
N ASN A 135 1.45 -0.87 -9.51
CA ASN A 135 2.36 -1.33 -8.46
C ASN A 135 2.54 -0.28 -7.35
N VAL A 136 2.62 1.00 -7.72
CA VAL A 136 2.69 2.10 -6.74
C VAL A 136 1.40 2.19 -5.93
N VAL A 137 0.24 2.09 -6.59
CA VAL A 137 -1.08 2.05 -5.91
C VAL A 137 -1.11 0.92 -4.88
N ASN A 138 -0.82 -0.32 -5.30
CA ASN A 138 -0.84 -1.48 -4.40
C ASN A 138 0.13 -1.32 -3.23
N ARG A 139 1.32 -0.75 -3.45
CA ARG A 139 2.29 -0.49 -2.38
C ARG A 139 1.74 0.52 -1.36
N ILE A 140 1.09 1.58 -1.83
CA ILE A 140 0.49 2.59 -0.94
C ILE A 140 -0.69 2.00 -0.15
N GLU A 141 -1.55 1.21 -0.79
CA GLU A 141 -2.66 0.51 -0.13
C GLU A 141 -2.17 -0.46 0.96
N ASN A 142 -1.13 -1.25 0.66
CA ASN A 142 -0.52 -2.16 1.63
C ASN A 142 0.08 -1.39 2.83
N LEU A 143 0.71 -0.23 2.57
CA LEU A 143 1.23 0.63 3.64
C LEU A 143 0.10 1.28 4.45
N TYR A 144 -1.05 1.55 3.84
CA TYR A 144 -2.21 2.08 4.53
C TYR A 144 -2.83 1.06 5.49
N GLU A 145 -2.98 -0.20 5.07
CA GLU A 145 -3.54 -1.28 5.89
C GLU A 145 -2.64 -1.71 7.06
N ASP A 146 -1.34 -1.43 6.99
CA ASP A 146 -0.41 -1.68 8.09
C ASP A 146 -0.51 -0.57 9.18
N ASP A 147 -1.20 -0.90 10.27
CA ASP A 147 -1.37 -0.07 11.47
C ASP A 147 -0.02 0.39 12.09
N PHE A 148 1.11 -0.29 11.82
CA PHE A 148 2.43 0.05 12.36
C PHE A 148 3.22 1.05 11.51
N VAL A 149 2.74 1.38 10.31
CA VAL A 149 3.39 2.36 9.42
C VAL A 149 3.21 3.77 9.98
N LYS A 150 4.32 4.48 10.21
CA LYS A 150 4.30 5.90 10.60
C LYS A 150 4.54 6.78 9.38
N VAL A 151 3.66 7.76 9.18
CA VAL A 151 3.70 8.68 8.03
C VAL A 151 5.01 9.49 7.98
N ASP A 152 5.64 9.76 9.12
CA ASP A 152 6.89 10.54 9.15
C ASP A 152 8.16 9.72 8.85
N SER A 153 8.03 8.40 8.66
CA SER A 153 9.18 7.51 8.47
C SER A 153 9.55 7.23 7.01
N PHE A 154 8.81 7.82 6.06
CA PHE A 154 9.21 7.82 4.65
C PHE A 154 10.44 8.69 4.42
N LYS A 155 11.31 8.24 3.52
CA LYS A 155 12.56 8.93 3.15
C LYS A 155 12.66 9.06 1.64
N ILE A 156 13.47 10.01 1.20
CA ILE A 156 13.84 10.17 -0.20
C ILE A 156 15.32 9.83 -0.31
N GLU A 157 15.62 8.85 -1.15
CA GLU A 157 16.98 8.45 -1.49
C GLU A 157 17.27 8.96 -2.91
N ASN A 158 18.22 9.87 -3.03
CA ASN A 158 18.59 10.43 -4.33
C ASN A 158 19.76 9.65 -4.92
N ASN A 159 19.52 9.03 -6.06
CA ASN A 159 20.52 8.37 -6.89
C ASN A 159 20.85 9.25 -8.10
N GLU A 160 21.91 8.93 -8.83
CA GLU A 160 22.29 9.69 -10.03
C GLU A 160 21.16 9.72 -11.07
N ILE A 161 20.48 8.58 -11.24
CA ILE A 161 19.50 8.34 -12.30
C ILE A 161 18.05 8.60 -11.83
N SER A 162 17.75 8.42 -10.55
CA SER A 162 16.40 8.55 -9.99
C SER A 162 16.39 9.09 -8.57
N ALA A 163 15.27 9.67 -8.16
CA ALA A 163 14.96 9.96 -6.77
C ALA A 163 13.90 8.96 -6.29
N ASP A 164 14.25 8.14 -5.30
CA ASP A 164 13.44 7.02 -4.83
C ASP A 164 12.75 7.39 -3.52
N ILE A 165 11.45 7.17 -3.43
CA ILE A 165 10.68 7.31 -2.19
C ILE A 165 10.66 5.94 -1.51
N VAL A 166 11.25 5.87 -0.32
CA VAL A 166 11.51 4.62 0.39
C VAL A 166 10.84 4.63 1.76
N PHE A 167 10.28 3.48 2.14
CA PHE A 167 9.80 3.19 3.48
C PHE A 167 10.55 1.98 4.03
N LYS A 168 11.41 2.19 5.04
CA LYS A 168 12.33 1.15 5.55
C LYS A 168 13.14 0.55 4.39
N ASP A 169 12.85 -0.69 3.99
CA ASP A 169 13.52 -1.40 2.89
C ASP A 169 12.66 -1.48 1.61
N LEU A 170 11.45 -0.89 1.63
CA LEU A 170 10.50 -0.93 0.52
C LEU A 170 10.55 0.36 -0.28
N ILE A 171 10.93 0.27 -1.56
CA ILE A 171 10.81 1.38 -2.51
C ILE A 171 9.35 1.49 -2.94
N ILE A 172 8.73 2.63 -2.67
CA ILE A 172 7.34 2.92 -3.07
C ILE A 172 7.32 3.25 -4.55
N THR A 173 8.05 4.28 -4.94
CA THR A 173 8.17 4.74 -6.32
C THR A 173 9.54 5.35 -6.57
N SER A 174 10.05 5.16 -7.78
CA SER A 174 11.30 5.74 -8.28
C SER A 174 10.96 6.80 -9.31
N ILE A 175 11.47 8.01 -9.16
CA ILE A 175 11.19 9.15 -10.05
C ILE A 175 12.42 9.39 -10.91
N THR A 176 12.25 9.29 -12.22
CA THR A 176 13.35 9.49 -13.18
C THR A 176 13.47 10.95 -13.59
N GLU A 177 14.61 11.32 -14.17
CA GLU A 177 14.81 12.63 -14.76
C GLU A 177 13.81 12.93 -15.89
N LEU A 178 13.38 11.90 -16.64
CA LEU A 178 12.34 12.01 -17.67
C LEU A 178 10.98 12.38 -17.08
N ASP A 179 10.63 11.80 -15.93
CA ASP A 179 9.39 12.12 -15.23
C ASP A 179 9.42 13.55 -14.68
N ALA A 180 10.57 13.98 -14.15
CA ALA A 180 10.78 15.33 -13.66
C ALA A 180 10.73 16.38 -14.78
N LEU A 181 11.31 16.05 -15.94
CA LEU A 181 11.27 16.89 -17.14
C LEU A 181 9.84 17.19 -17.59
N LEU A 182 8.95 16.18 -17.58
CA LEU A 182 7.53 16.35 -17.94
C LEU A 182 6.75 17.21 -16.95
N GLU A 183 7.19 17.30 -15.70
CA GLU A 183 6.62 18.20 -14.69
C GLU A 183 7.34 19.57 -14.64
N GLY A 184 8.43 19.73 -15.39
CA GLY A 184 9.20 20.98 -15.48
C GLY A 184 9.93 21.35 -14.18
N LYS A 185 10.28 20.36 -13.35
CA LYS A 185 10.94 20.55 -12.05
C LYS A 185 12.14 19.60 -11.91
N SER A 186 12.92 19.77 -10.85
CA SER A 186 13.97 18.81 -10.49
C SER A 186 13.37 17.50 -9.96
N LYS A 187 14.13 16.40 -10.08
CA LYS A 187 13.69 15.08 -9.59
C LYS A 187 13.46 15.10 -8.07
N GLU A 188 14.25 15.88 -7.34
CA GLU A 188 14.16 16.04 -5.89
C GLU A 188 12.91 16.83 -5.48
N GLU A 189 12.58 17.89 -6.22
CA GLU A 189 11.35 18.68 -5.99
C GLU A 189 10.09 17.85 -6.25
N ILE A 190 10.10 17.02 -7.29
CA ILE A 190 8.97 16.13 -7.57
C ILE A 190 8.85 15.04 -6.52
N ALA A 191 9.97 14.44 -6.10
CA ALA A 191 9.98 13.43 -5.04
C ALA A 191 9.43 13.97 -3.73
N THR A 192 9.84 15.17 -3.31
CA THR A 192 9.32 15.83 -2.10
C THR A 192 7.83 16.17 -2.24
N GLN A 193 7.40 16.64 -3.40
CA GLN A 193 5.99 16.92 -3.66
C GLN A 193 5.13 15.65 -3.60
N TYR A 194 5.57 14.56 -4.22
CA TYR A 194 4.86 13.28 -4.23
C TYR A 194 4.84 12.65 -2.85
N LEU A 195 5.96 12.68 -2.13
CA LEU A 195 6.04 12.23 -0.76
C LEU A 195 5.00 12.92 0.12
N LYS A 196 4.94 14.26 0.07
CA LYS A 196 3.98 15.04 0.84
C LYS A 196 2.53 14.67 0.52
N ARG A 197 2.21 14.46 -0.77
CA ARG A 197 0.86 14.03 -1.19
C ARG A 197 0.51 12.65 -0.68
N ILE A 198 1.45 11.70 -0.74
CA ILE A 198 1.25 10.34 -0.21
C ILE A 198 1.03 10.40 1.31
N GLN A 199 1.86 11.15 2.03
CA GLN A 199 1.75 11.33 3.48
C GLN A 199 0.40 11.92 3.88
N GLN A 200 -0.02 12.99 3.19
CA GLN A 200 -1.31 13.63 3.43
C GLN A 200 -2.48 12.68 3.16
N ALA A 201 -2.45 11.97 2.03
CA ALA A 201 -3.52 11.03 1.67
C ALA A 201 -3.65 9.88 2.68
N ILE A 202 -2.55 9.24 3.07
CA ILE A 202 -2.56 8.17 4.07
C ILE A 202 -3.07 8.70 5.42
N SER A 203 -2.62 9.88 5.85
CA SER A 203 -3.04 10.47 7.12
C SER A 203 -4.53 10.80 7.15
N GLN A 204 -5.03 11.40 6.06
CA GLN A 204 -6.44 11.77 5.92
C GLN A 204 -7.34 10.54 5.89
N GLU A 205 -7.03 9.56 5.05
CA GLU A 205 -7.81 8.32 4.94
C GLU A 205 -7.79 7.48 6.21
N ARG A 206 -6.73 7.58 7.01
CA ARG A 206 -6.68 6.96 8.34
C ARG A 206 -7.55 7.70 9.34
N ALA A 207 -7.55 9.03 9.33
CA ALA A 207 -8.42 9.82 10.20
C ALA A 207 -9.90 9.52 9.93
N ASP A 208 -10.28 9.46 8.65
CA ASP A 208 -11.66 9.24 8.23
C ASP A 208 -12.16 7.82 8.54
N ASN A 209 -11.30 6.81 8.38
CA ASN A 209 -11.67 5.41 8.61
C ASN A 209 -11.38 4.90 10.03
N SER A 210 -10.66 5.65 10.88
CA SER A 210 -10.23 5.20 12.21
C SER A 210 -11.41 4.76 13.09
N ILE A 211 -12.45 5.59 13.18
CA ILE A 211 -13.63 5.30 14.02
C ILE A 211 -14.35 4.05 13.51
N THR A 212 -14.54 3.94 12.20
CA THR A 212 -15.19 2.79 11.55
C THR A 212 -14.39 1.50 11.77
N LYS A 213 -13.06 1.55 11.59
CA LYS A 213 -12.18 0.40 11.84
C LYS A 213 -12.24 -0.03 13.31
N VAL A 214 -12.22 0.91 14.26
CA VAL A 214 -12.34 0.62 15.70
C VAL A 214 -13.70 0.01 16.04
N LEU A 215 -14.79 0.53 15.45
CA LEU A 215 -16.14 0.01 15.67
C LEU A 215 -16.30 -1.41 15.13
N ILE A 216 -15.84 -1.68 13.91
CA ILE A 216 -15.87 -3.03 13.31
C ILE A 216 -15.03 -4.00 14.13
N ARG A 217 -13.80 -3.61 14.52
CA ARG A 217 -12.90 -4.45 15.33
C ARG A 217 -13.54 -4.79 16.68
N THR A 218 -14.12 -3.79 17.36
CA THR A 218 -14.81 -3.99 18.64
C THR A 218 -16.08 -4.83 18.48
N GLY A 219 -16.86 -4.57 17.42
CA GLY A 219 -18.07 -5.31 17.08
C GLY A 219 -17.80 -6.79 16.81
N LEU A 220 -16.74 -7.12 16.09
CA LEU A 220 -16.32 -8.51 15.84
C LEU A 220 -15.92 -9.24 17.13
N VAL A 221 -15.16 -8.58 18.01
CA VAL A 221 -14.78 -9.15 19.32
C VAL A 221 -16.03 -9.41 20.18
N LEU A 222 -16.95 -8.44 20.26
CA LEU A 222 -18.22 -8.62 20.97
C LEU A 222 -19.06 -9.74 20.36
N LEU A 223 -19.13 -9.84 19.03
CA LEU A 223 -19.87 -10.88 18.33
C LEU A 223 -19.34 -12.28 18.68
N ILE A 224 -18.02 -12.46 18.68
CA ILE A 224 -17.39 -13.73 19.07
C ILE A 224 -17.75 -14.08 20.53
N LEU A 225 -17.71 -13.11 21.46
CA LEU A 225 -18.08 -13.33 22.86
C LEU A 225 -19.57 -13.71 23.01
N VAL A 226 -20.46 -13.08 22.24
CA VAL A 226 -21.90 -13.42 22.24
C VAL A 226 -22.11 -14.84 21.73
N VAL A 227 -21.51 -15.22 20.60
CA VAL A 227 -21.60 -16.58 20.05
C VAL A 227 -21.09 -17.60 21.07
N PHE A 228 -19.96 -17.31 21.72
CA PHE A 228 -19.39 -18.19 22.75
C PHE A 228 -20.33 -18.32 23.96
N SER A 229 -20.91 -17.21 24.42
CA SER A 229 -21.88 -17.20 25.53
C SER A 229 -23.14 -18.01 25.21
N ILE A 230 -23.67 -17.86 23.99
CA ILE A 230 -24.80 -18.63 23.48
C ILE A 230 -24.47 -20.14 23.47
N LEU A 231 -23.28 -20.52 23.01
CA LEU A 231 -22.84 -21.90 22.96
C LEU A 231 -22.80 -22.53 24.38
N VAL A 232 -22.24 -21.81 25.36
CA VAL A 232 -22.24 -22.24 26.77
C VAL A 232 -23.66 -22.35 27.33
N TYR A 233 -24.52 -21.38 27.02
CA TYR A 233 -25.93 -21.41 27.41
C TYR A 233 -26.66 -22.64 26.84
N PHE A 234 -26.46 -22.97 25.56
CA PHE A 234 -27.05 -24.15 24.93
C PHE A 234 -26.56 -25.46 25.55
N ILE A 235 -25.26 -25.58 25.84
CA ILE A 235 -24.71 -26.77 26.53
C ILE A 235 -25.38 -26.95 27.90
N ASN A 236 -25.49 -25.87 28.67
CA ASN A 236 -26.12 -25.91 29.99
C ASN A 236 -27.62 -26.26 29.92
N ARG A 237 -28.32 -25.75 28.91
CA ARG A 237 -29.73 -26.07 28.64
C ARG A 237 -29.91 -27.54 28.28
N LEU A 238 -29.06 -28.07 27.39
CA LEU A 238 -29.12 -29.47 26.95
C LEU A 238 -28.85 -30.44 28.10
N LYS A 239 -27.87 -30.12 28.97
CA LYS A 239 -27.61 -30.89 30.19
C LYS A 239 -28.82 -30.94 31.12
N ARG A 240 -29.45 -29.80 31.41
CA ARG A 240 -30.65 -29.74 32.26
C ARG A 240 -31.82 -30.53 31.67
N TYR A 241 -32.04 -30.43 30.36
CA TYR A 241 -33.08 -31.20 29.67
C TYR A 241 -32.79 -32.71 29.73
N GLY A 242 -31.56 -33.12 29.49
CA GLY A 242 -31.12 -34.51 29.58
C GLY A 242 -31.26 -35.08 30.99
N THR A 243 -30.83 -34.35 32.03
CA THR A 243 -30.97 -34.80 33.42
C THR A 243 -32.42 -34.90 33.85
N ASN A 244 -33.29 -33.95 33.44
CA ASN A 244 -34.71 -33.99 33.82
C ASN A 244 -35.44 -35.15 33.15
N ARG A 245 -35.11 -35.47 31.89
CA ARG A 245 -35.68 -36.63 31.18
C ARG A 245 -35.19 -37.95 31.76
N LEU A 246 -33.91 -38.02 32.13
CA LEU A 246 -33.33 -39.19 32.82
C LEU A 246 -33.88 -39.38 34.25
N LEU A 247 -34.24 -38.30 34.96
CA LEU A 247 -34.85 -38.39 36.28
C LEU A 247 -36.32 -38.78 36.21
N ALA A 248 -37.08 -38.25 35.23
CA ALA A 248 -38.49 -38.60 35.03
C ALA A 248 -38.70 -40.09 34.70
N GLU A 249 -37.80 -40.71 33.93
CA GLU A 249 -37.86 -42.15 33.64
C GLU A 249 -37.29 -43.04 34.77
N ARG A 250 -36.44 -42.50 35.66
CA ARG A 250 -35.81 -43.29 36.74
C ARG A 250 -36.66 -43.42 38.00
N THR A 251 -37.56 -42.48 38.30
CA THR A 251 -38.43 -42.56 39.48
C THR A 251 -39.41 -43.74 39.43
N GLU A 252 -39.68 -44.32 38.26
CA GLU A 252 -40.62 -45.45 38.13
C GLU A 252 -39.96 -46.82 37.96
N ARG A 253 -38.66 -46.91 37.64
CA ARG A 253 -38.04 -48.20 37.22
C ARG A 253 -36.83 -48.69 37.99
N ILE A 254 -36.29 -47.95 38.96
CA ILE A 254 -35.22 -48.49 39.82
C ILE A 254 -35.82 -48.94 41.15
N LYS A 255 -36.35 -50.17 41.17
CA LYS A 255 -36.62 -50.89 42.42
C LYS A 255 -35.29 -51.34 43.01
N ASP A 256 -35.10 -51.07 44.30
CA ASP A 256 -33.95 -51.55 45.07
C ASP A 256 -33.86 -53.09 44.99
N VAL A 257 -32.82 -53.60 44.33
CA VAL A 257 -32.55 -55.04 44.32
C VAL A 257 -31.73 -55.37 45.57
N LYS A 258 -32.41 -55.88 46.60
CA LYS A 258 -31.78 -56.40 47.82
C LYS A 258 -31.40 -57.86 47.61
N ILE A 259 -30.11 -58.19 47.69
CA ILE A 259 -29.62 -59.57 47.79
C ILE A 259 -28.84 -59.69 49.10
N LYS A 260 -29.33 -60.55 49.99
CA LYS A 260 -28.68 -61.02 51.24
C LYS A 260 -28.03 -59.93 52.09
N ASN A 261 -28.83 -59.00 52.61
CA ASN A 261 -28.47 -58.13 53.74
C ASN A 261 -27.24 -57.22 53.57
N TYR A 262 -26.88 -56.86 52.33
CA TYR A 262 -25.93 -55.76 52.07
C TYR A 262 -26.51 -54.83 51.01
N VAL A 263 -26.60 -53.54 51.33
CA VAL A 263 -26.98 -52.48 50.39
C VAL A 263 -25.75 -52.18 49.54
N PHE A 264 -25.65 -52.75 48.34
CA PHE A 264 -24.45 -52.58 47.51
C PHE A 264 -24.39 -51.23 46.79
N LEU A 265 -25.53 -50.56 46.59
CA LEU A 265 -25.62 -49.21 46.04
C LEU A 265 -26.83 -48.50 46.64
N THR A 266 -26.63 -47.68 47.67
CA THR A 266 -27.65 -46.71 48.07
C THR A 266 -27.83 -45.73 46.91
N SER A 267 -29.05 -45.57 46.41
CA SER A 267 -29.44 -44.64 45.33
C SER A 267 -29.12 -43.15 45.62
N VAL A 268 -28.56 -42.87 46.80
CA VAL A 268 -28.15 -41.53 47.27
C VAL A 268 -26.65 -41.27 47.07
N GLN A 269 -25.82 -42.24 46.68
CA GLN A 269 -24.40 -42.01 46.38
C GLN A 269 -24.16 -41.65 44.90
N LYS A 270 -24.81 -40.58 44.41
CA LYS A 270 -24.42 -40.00 43.12
C LYS A 270 -24.72 -38.51 43.00
N THR A 271 -24.19 -37.70 43.90
CA THR A 271 -24.04 -36.25 43.66
C THR A 271 -22.65 -35.71 43.99
N ARG A 272 -21.71 -36.55 44.42
CA ARG A 272 -20.33 -36.13 44.74
C ARG A 272 -19.25 -36.77 43.86
N THR A 273 -19.56 -37.16 42.63
CA THR A 273 -18.52 -37.14 41.59
C THR A 273 -18.39 -35.70 41.15
N LYS A 274 -17.35 -35.02 41.66
CA LYS A 274 -16.86 -33.69 41.25
C LYS A 274 -17.42 -33.29 39.88
N SER A 275 -18.52 -32.54 39.87
CA SER A 275 -18.75 -31.59 38.78
C SER A 275 -17.55 -30.68 38.89
N ASP A 276 -16.61 -30.86 37.96
CA ASP A 276 -15.37 -30.12 37.91
C ASP A 276 -15.72 -28.65 37.62
N HIS A 277 -16.14 -27.93 38.67
CA HIS A 277 -16.34 -26.48 38.68
C HIS A 277 -15.02 -25.75 38.34
N ARG A 278 -13.90 -26.49 38.29
CA ARG A 278 -12.64 -26.04 37.72
C ARG A 278 -12.73 -25.69 36.24
N PHE A 279 -13.68 -26.21 35.46
CA PHE A 279 -13.78 -25.81 34.05
C PHE A 279 -14.32 -24.39 33.89
N CYS A 280 -15.31 -23.98 34.70
CA CYS A 280 -15.82 -22.60 34.67
C CYS A 280 -14.84 -21.62 35.30
N HIS A 281 -14.18 -21.99 36.40
CA HIS A 281 -13.16 -21.14 37.03
C HIS A 281 -11.90 -21.02 36.15
N SER A 282 -11.44 -22.11 35.52
CA SER A 282 -10.30 -22.11 34.60
C SER A 282 -10.59 -21.35 33.29
N LEU A 283 -11.81 -21.43 32.74
CA LEU A 283 -12.15 -20.62 31.55
C LEU A 283 -12.26 -19.13 31.91
N CYS A 284 -12.81 -18.79 33.07
CA CYS A 284 -12.88 -17.41 33.54
C CYS A 284 -11.48 -16.83 33.77
N HIS A 285 -10.58 -17.62 34.38
CA HIS A 285 -9.17 -17.22 34.57
C HIS A 285 -8.39 -17.15 33.25
N ALA A 286 -8.65 -18.05 32.30
CA ALA A 286 -8.03 -18.05 30.98
C ALA A 286 -8.47 -16.83 30.15
N LEU A 287 -9.76 -16.48 30.16
CA LEU A 287 -10.30 -15.28 29.51
C LEU A 287 -9.77 -13.99 30.14
N CYS A 288 -9.64 -13.94 31.48
CA CYS A 288 -9.04 -12.80 32.16
C CYS A 288 -7.55 -12.63 31.78
N ARG A 289 -6.81 -13.74 31.61
CA ARG A 289 -5.40 -13.73 31.22
C ARG A 289 -5.17 -13.31 29.77
N THR A 290 -5.98 -13.77 28.82
CA THR A 290 -5.88 -13.33 27.41
C THR A 290 -6.29 -11.88 27.22
N VAL A 291 -7.32 -11.40 27.93
CA VAL A 291 -7.69 -9.97 27.88
C VAL A 291 -6.60 -9.09 28.48
N CYS A 292 -5.90 -9.55 29.52
CA CYS A 292 -4.78 -8.81 30.13
C CYS A 292 -3.50 -8.82 29.28
N GLU A 293 -3.14 -9.94 28.63
CA GLU A 293 -1.98 -10.00 27.71
C GLU A 293 -2.17 -9.13 26.45
N ILE A 294 -3.39 -9.08 25.91
CA ILE A 294 -3.72 -8.22 24.76
C ILE A 294 -3.63 -6.72 25.14
N TYR A 295 -3.85 -6.37 26.41
CA TYR A 295 -3.72 -4.99 26.89
C TYR A 295 -2.28 -4.64 27.32
N PHE A 296 -1.49 -5.60 27.79
CA PHE A 296 -0.12 -5.36 28.29
C PHE A 296 0.96 -5.39 27.19
N GLN A 297 0.73 -6.05 26.05
CA GLN A 297 1.57 -5.92 24.84
C GLN A 297 1.42 -4.56 24.12
N ARG A 298 0.61 -3.65 24.68
CA ARG A 298 0.22 -2.37 24.07
C ARG A 298 0.87 -1.15 24.74
N ASN A 299 1.82 -1.34 25.66
CA ASN A 299 2.64 -0.29 26.27
C ASN A 299 4.12 -0.49 25.94
#